data_AF-R9JL77-F1
#
_entry.id   AF-R9JL77-F1
#
_cell.length_a   1.000
_cell.length_b   1.000
_cell.length_c   1.000
_cell.angle_alpha   90.00
_cell.angle_beta   90.00
_cell.angle_gamma   90.00
#
_symmetry.space_group_name_H-M   'P 1'
#
loop_
_entity.id
_entity.type
_entity.pdbx_description
1 polymer ?
#
loop_
_entity_poly.entity_id
_entity_poly.type
_entity_poly.pdbx_seq_one_letter_code
_entity_poly.pdbx_strand_id
1 'polypeptide(L)'
;MALTPLQRLELNKRVDKIFHAPSNAPANGHQPEIAFVTPMSGDMNEICSSLKDAVASLKAHDKMFQNMRSNMVYWHTDKITSKVTPMSFILMGRAFEEVTQDSKNNIMCSDVVDNPESIVDKSQHFEDLCAYLKLYHARCRCILVLMNCTYANLEAQKFGICDREAAKQQLNPFLKYRLLIITKDKMMTGSELMMQLVR
;
A
#
# COMPACT_ATOMS: atom_id res chain seq x y z
N MET A 1 -4.32 -14.59 1.75
CA MET A 1 -3.54 -15.55 2.54
C MET A 1 -3.41 -15.01 3.96
N ALA A 2 -3.63 -15.84 4.98
CA ALA A 2 -3.41 -15.40 6.36
C ALA A 2 -1.92 -15.14 6.61
N LEU A 3 -1.59 -14.08 7.37
CA LEU A 3 -0.22 -13.83 7.80
C LEU A 3 0.16 -14.83 8.89
N THR A 4 1.31 -15.48 8.73
CA THR A 4 1.87 -16.37 9.75
C THR A 4 2.24 -15.60 11.03
N PRO A 5 2.38 -16.26 12.19
CA PRO A 5 2.82 -15.61 13.43
C PRO A 5 4.16 -14.87 13.30
N LEU A 6 5.11 -15.45 12.56
CA LEU A 6 6.40 -14.82 12.31
C LEU A 6 6.26 -13.57 11.44
N GLN A 7 5.44 -13.62 10.38
CA GLN A 7 5.16 -12.46 9.53
C GLN A 7 4.46 -11.35 10.30
N ARG A 8 3.56 -11.66 11.24
CA ARG A 8 2.92 -10.68 12.12
C ARG A 8 3.93 -9.96 13.01
N LEU A 9 4.86 -10.72 13.60
CA LEU A 9 5.95 -10.15 14.39
C LEU A 9 6.88 -9.26 13.54
N GLU A 10 7.21 -9.71 12.33
CA GLU A 10 8.04 -8.94 11.39
C GLU A 10 7.34 -7.65 10.94
N LEU A 11 6.05 -7.73 10.60
CA LEU A 11 5.22 -6.59 10.24
C LEU A 11 5.30 -5.52 11.33
N ASN A 12 5.02 -5.90 12.57
CA ASN A 12 4.99 -4.98 13.70
C ASN A 12 6.36 -4.30 13.89
N LYS A 13 7.45 -5.08 13.90
CA LYS A 13 8.82 -4.55 14.03
C LYS A 13 9.20 -3.59 12.90
N ARG A 14 8.88 -3.94 11.64
CA ARG A 14 9.19 -3.09 10.49
C ARG A 14 8.37 -1.81 10.49
N VAL A 15 7.10 -1.90 10.85
CA VAL A 15 6.22 -0.74 10.97
C VAL A 15 6.68 0.19 12.08
N ASP A 16 7.05 -0.32 13.26
CA ASP A 16 7.63 0.50 14.33
C ASP A 16 8.86 1.24 13.84
N LYS A 17 9.78 0.56 13.15
CA LYS A 17 10.98 1.19 12.59
C LYS A 17 10.65 2.31 11.61
N ILE A 18 9.61 2.15 10.78
CA ILE A 18 9.14 3.18 9.85
C ILE A 18 8.61 4.40 10.62
N PHE A 19 7.75 4.19 11.63
CA PHE A 19 7.15 5.29 12.39
C PHE A 19 8.16 6.07 13.24
N HIS A 20 9.20 5.40 13.75
CA HIS A 20 10.23 6.02 14.58
C HIS A 20 11.45 6.54 13.79
N ALA A 21 11.45 6.42 12.47
CA ALA A 21 12.53 6.98 11.65
C ALA A 21 12.58 8.51 11.80
N PRO A 22 13.76 9.14 11.99
CA PRO A 22 13.88 10.59 12.13
C PRO A 22 13.28 11.38 10.95
N SER A 23 13.38 10.85 9.73
CA SER A 23 12.77 11.40 8.51
C SER A 23 11.24 11.32 8.46
N ASN A 24 10.64 10.66 9.46
CA ASN A 24 9.21 10.41 9.59
C ASN A 24 8.64 10.92 10.94
N ALA A 25 9.41 11.73 11.66
CA ALA A 25 9.00 12.30 12.94
C ALA A 25 7.70 13.12 12.81
N PRO A 26 6.84 13.15 13.86
CA PRO A 26 5.62 13.92 13.84
C PRO A 26 5.90 15.41 13.61
N ALA A 27 5.27 16.01 12.61
CA ALA A 27 5.05 17.46 12.64
C ALA A 27 4.04 17.75 13.76
N ASN A 28 4.35 18.72 14.63
CA ASN A 28 3.54 19.05 15.81
C ASN A 28 2.04 19.18 15.46
N GLY A 29 1.20 18.46 16.21
CA GLY A 29 -0.27 18.58 16.15
C GLY A 29 -0.99 17.69 15.12
N HIS A 30 -0.29 17.03 14.18
CA HIS A 30 -0.95 16.16 13.19
C HIS A 30 -1.06 14.71 13.65
N GLN A 31 -2.29 14.19 13.65
CA GLN A 31 -2.53 12.75 13.85
C GLN A 31 -1.83 11.94 12.74
N PRO A 32 -1.11 10.86 13.08
CA PRO A 32 -0.47 10.00 12.10
C PRO A 32 -1.53 9.31 11.22
N GLU A 33 -1.20 9.16 9.93
CA GLU A 33 -2.02 8.41 8.97
C GLU A 33 -1.25 7.20 8.43
N ILE A 34 -2.00 6.17 8.02
CA ILE A 34 -1.48 4.98 7.34
C ILE A 34 -2.28 4.70 6.08
N ALA A 35 -1.63 4.14 5.06
CA ALA A 35 -2.31 3.66 3.86
C ALA A 35 -2.08 2.17 3.66
N PHE A 36 -3.12 1.48 3.22
CA PHE A 36 -3.09 0.10 2.77
C PHE A 36 -3.33 0.11 1.27
N VAL A 37 -2.34 -0.31 0.50
CA VAL A 37 -2.39 -0.39 -0.95
C VAL A 37 -2.59 -1.84 -1.35
N THR A 38 -3.55 -2.08 -2.24
CA THR A 38 -3.78 -3.40 -2.81
C THR A 38 -3.84 -3.34 -4.32
N PRO A 39 -3.08 -4.19 -5.04
CA PRO A 39 -3.35 -4.41 -6.45
C PRO A 39 -4.74 -5.02 -6.58
N MET A 40 -5.52 -4.51 -7.52
CA MET A 40 -6.88 -4.99 -7.80
C MET A 40 -6.90 -6.11 -8.83
N SER A 41 -5.78 -6.83 -8.90
CA SER A 41 -5.53 -7.98 -9.74
C SER A 41 -5.21 -9.19 -8.85
N GLY A 42 -5.60 -10.38 -9.29
CA GLY A 42 -5.40 -11.63 -8.53
C GLY A 42 -6.57 -11.97 -7.59
N ASP A 43 -6.30 -12.84 -6.61
CA ASP A 43 -7.33 -13.35 -5.69
C ASP A 43 -7.66 -12.31 -4.59
N MET A 44 -8.82 -11.69 -4.72
CA MET A 44 -9.32 -10.66 -3.79
C MET A 44 -9.66 -11.22 -2.41
N ASN A 45 -10.07 -12.48 -2.31
CA ASN A 45 -10.35 -13.11 -1.00
C ASN A 45 -9.05 -13.27 -0.22
N GLU A 46 -7.98 -13.68 -0.92
CA GLU A 46 -6.66 -13.76 -0.32
C GLU A 46 -6.16 -12.38 0.13
N ILE A 47 -6.29 -11.36 -0.70
CA ILE A 47 -5.89 -9.98 -0.36
C ILE A 47 -6.69 -9.47 0.85
N CYS A 48 -8.01 -9.68 0.87
CA CYS A 48 -8.87 -9.30 1.98
C CYS A 48 -8.47 -9.99 3.28
N SER A 49 -8.15 -11.28 3.22
CA SER A 49 -7.62 -12.02 4.37
C SER A 49 -6.28 -11.45 4.86
N SER A 50 -5.35 -11.12 3.96
CA SER A 50 -4.05 -10.53 4.34
C SER A 50 -4.20 -9.14 4.96
N LEU A 51 -5.10 -8.31 4.43
CA LEU A 51 -5.44 -7.00 4.99
C LEU A 51 -5.99 -7.13 6.41
N LYS A 52 -6.98 -8.01 6.62
CA LYS A 52 -7.59 -8.24 7.93
C LYS A 52 -6.52 -8.65 8.96
N ASP A 53 -5.66 -9.58 8.59
CA ASP A 53 -4.57 -10.04 9.45
C ASP A 53 -3.55 -8.96 9.76
N ALA A 54 -3.16 -8.15 8.76
CA ALA A 54 -2.25 -7.03 8.95
C ALA A 54 -2.84 -6.01 9.94
N VAL A 55 -4.09 -5.60 9.75
CA VAL A 55 -4.77 -4.66 10.64
C VAL A 55 -4.94 -5.22 12.04
N ALA A 56 -5.32 -6.50 12.17
CA ALA A 56 -5.47 -7.16 13.46
C ALA A 56 -4.14 -7.19 14.22
N SER A 57 -3.05 -7.52 13.53
CA SER A 57 -1.70 -7.52 14.09
C SER A 57 -1.30 -6.15 14.60
N LEU A 58 -1.49 -5.10 13.78
CA LEU A 58 -1.12 -3.73 14.15
C LEU A 58 -1.91 -3.24 15.37
N LYS A 59 -3.23 -3.42 15.39
CA LYS A 59 -4.08 -2.96 16.51
C LYS A 59 -3.83 -3.72 17.81
N ALA A 60 -3.40 -4.98 17.73
CA ALA A 60 -3.01 -5.77 18.89
C ALA A 60 -1.61 -5.37 19.40
N HIS A 61 -0.73 -4.89 18.52
CA HIS A 61 0.64 -4.51 18.84
C HIS A 61 0.73 -3.18 19.60
N ASP A 62 0.06 -2.14 19.10
CA ASP A 62 0.13 -0.80 19.70
C ASP A 62 -1.23 -0.08 19.69
N LYS A 63 -1.54 0.61 20.78
CA LYS A 63 -2.75 1.41 20.93
C LYS A 63 -2.85 2.55 19.91
N MET A 64 -1.73 3.05 19.37
CA MET A 64 -1.76 4.12 18.36
C MET A 64 -2.57 3.72 17.13
N PHE A 65 -2.56 2.45 16.74
CA PHE A 65 -3.32 1.94 15.59
C PHE A 65 -4.82 1.81 15.87
N GLN A 66 -5.26 1.97 17.12
CA GLN A 66 -6.68 1.90 17.45
C GLN A 66 -7.45 3.09 16.90
N ASN A 67 -6.84 4.29 16.91
CA ASN A 67 -7.43 5.57 16.51
C ASN A 67 -6.74 6.21 15.31
N MET A 68 -5.82 5.49 14.67
CA MET A 68 -5.09 5.98 13.50
C MET A 68 -6.03 6.11 12.29
N ARG A 69 -5.97 7.25 11.59
CA ARG A 69 -6.67 7.40 10.32
C ARG A 69 -6.01 6.50 9.27
N SER A 70 -6.82 5.69 8.60
CA SER A 70 -6.37 4.77 7.57
C SER A 70 -7.02 5.07 6.22
N ASN A 71 -6.25 4.89 5.17
CA ASN A 71 -6.69 5.00 3.79
C ASN A 71 -6.53 3.65 3.09
N MET A 72 -7.50 3.25 2.29
CA MET A 72 -7.36 2.19 1.30
C MET A 72 -6.96 2.82 -0.04
N VAL A 73 -5.99 2.23 -0.72
CA VAL A 73 -5.56 2.61 -2.07
C VAL A 73 -5.75 1.41 -2.98
N TYR A 74 -6.66 1.53 -3.92
CA TYR A 74 -7.00 0.49 -4.89
C TYR A 74 -6.20 0.76 -6.15
N TRP A 75 -5.17 -0.06 -6.37
CA TRP A 75 -4.30 0.05 -7.53
C TRP A 75 -4.85 -0.84 -8.63
N HIS A 76 -5.67 -0.27 -9.51
CA HIS A 76 -6.09 -0.97 -10.72
C HIS A 76 -5.04 -0.78 -11.81
N THR A 77 -5.16 -1.62 -12.82
CA THR A 77 -4.40 -1.50 -14.05
C THR A 77 -4.65 -0.15 -14.72
N ASP A 78 -5.90 0.33 -14.72
CA ASP A 78 -6.29 1.53 -15.43
C ASP A 78 -6.26 2.83 -14.64
N LYS A 79 -6.42 2.72 -13.33
CA LYS A 79 -6.46 3.86 -12.44
C LYS A 79 -6.07 3.50 -11.02
N ILE A 80 -5.62 4.50 -10.26
CA ILE A 80 -5.39 4.38 -8.83
C ILE A 80 -6.42 5.26 -8.15
N THR A 81 -7.18 4.66 -7.23
CA THR A 81 -8.18 5.38 -6.42
C THR A 81 -7.86 5.18 -4.95
N SER A 82 -8.29 6.09 -4.10
CA SER A 82 -8.14 5.92 -2.66
C SER A 82 -9.36 6.41 -1.90
N LYS A 83 -9.57 5.81 -0.73
CA LYS A 83 -10.69 6.09 0.16
C LYS A 83 -10.22 6.09 1.61
N VAL A 84 -10.73 7.02 2.40
CA VAL A 84 -10.58 6.96 3.86
C VAL A 84 -11.43 5.79 4.37
N THR A 85 -10.77 4.78 4.92
CA THR A 85 -11.44 3.56 5.37
C THR A 85 -10.96 3.24 6.77
N PRO A 86 -11.81 3.34 7.80
CA PRO A 86 -11.44 2.99 9.16
C PRO A 86 -10.90 1.56 9.26
N MET A 87 -9.86 1.36 10.06
CA MET A 87 -9.29 0.02 10.27
C MET A 87 -10.31 -1.00 10.79
N SER A 88 -11.33 -0.57 11.54
CA SER A 88 -12.44 -1.43 11.96
C SER A 88 -13.23 -2.00 10.78
N PHE A 89 -13.43 -1.21 9.72
CA PHE A 89 -14.11 -1.67 8.51
C PHE A 89 -13.25 -2.67 7.75
N ILE A 90 -11.93 -2.44 7.69
CA ILE A 90 -10.99 -3.39 7.10
C ILE A 90 -11.03 -4.72 7.85
N LEU A 91 -11.00 -4.70 9.19
CA LEU A 91 -11.13 -5.90 10.03
C LEU A 91 -12.42 -6.67 9.81
N MET A 92 -13.53 -5.97 9.60
CA MET A 92 -14.83 -6.59 9.30
C MET A 92 -14.90 -7.17 7.88
N GLY A 93 -13.86 -7.01 7.06
CA GLY A 93 -13.83 -7.47 5.67
C GLY A 93 -14.53 -6.51 4.70
N ARG A 94 -14.85 -5.29 5.14
CA ARG A 94 -15.60 -4.29 4.38
C ARG A 94 -14.74 -3.37 3.53
N ALA A 95 -13.45 -3.70 3.38
CA ALA A 95 -12.50 -2.88 2.64
C ALA A 95 -12.84 -2.75 1.14
N PHE A 96 -13.70 -3.62 0.60
CA PHE A 96 -14.04 -3.67 -0.82
C PHE A 96 -15.55 -3.54 -1.10
N GLU A 97 -16.41 -3.33 -0.08
CA GLU A 97 -17.87 -3.35 -0.26
C GLU A 97 -18.40 -2.27 -1.22
N GLU A 98 -17.76 -1.10 -1.26
CA GLU A 98 -18.12 0.00 -2.18
C GLU A 98 -17.34 -0.03 -3.50
N VAL A 99 -16.50 -1.05 -3.70
CA VAL A 99 -15.88 -1.33 -5.00
C VAL A 99 -16.91 -2.14 -5.81
N THR A 100 -18.07 -1.55 -6.10
CA THR A 100 -19.08 -2.19 -6.94
C THR A 100 -18.62 -2.17 -8.39
N GLN A 101 -18.46 -3.36 -8.98
CA GLN A 101 -18.33 -3.54 -10.42
C GLN A 101 -19.65 -3.14 -11.07
N ASP A 102 -19.66 -2.06 -11.85
CA ASP A 102 -20.74 -1.82 -12.78
C ASP A 102 -20.42 -2.50 -14.12
N SER A 103 -21.44 -3.10 -14.74
CA SER A 103 -21.34 -3.93 -15.96
C SER A 103 -20.97 -3.14 -17.23
N LYS A 104 -20.29 -1.99 -17.09
CA LYS A 104 -19.86 -1.07 -18.15
C LYS A 104 -18.46 -0.47 -17.91
N ASN A 105 -17.59 -1.12 -17.13
CA ASN A 105 -16.17 -0.75 -16.98
C ASN A 105 -15.88 0.70 -16.51
N ASN A 106 -16.85 1.40 -15.92
CA ASN A 106 -16.62 2.66 -15.23
C ASN A 106 -16.90 2.46 -13.73
N ILE A 107 -15.83 2.42 -12.93
CA ILE A 107 -15.95 2.41 -11.46
C ILE A 107 -16.14 3.85 -11.00
N MET A 108 -17.29 4.17 -10.40
CA MET A 108 -17.45 5.36 -9.56
C MET A 108 -17.40 4.94 -8.10
N CYS A 109 -16.49 5.52 -7.32
CA CYS A 109 -16.73 5.70 -5.89
C CYS A 109 -17.15 7.17 -5.72
N SER A 110 -18.13 7.46 -4.87
CA SER A 110 -18.74 8.81 -4.77
C SER A 110 -17.78 9.91 -4.31
N ASP A 111 -16.59 9.54 -3.83
CA ASP A 111 -15.67 10.44 -3.12
C ASP A 111 -14.26 10.50 -3.75
N VAL A 112 -14.09 10.17 -5.04
CA VAL A 112 -12.76 10.10 -5.70
C VAL A 112 -12.40 11.39 -6.43
N VAL A 113 -11.15 11.82 -6.28
CA VAL A 113 -10.49 12.81 -7.15
C VAL A 113 -10.23 12.13 -8.50
N ASP A 114 -11.16 12.26 -9.44
CA ASP A 114 -10.99 11.76 -10.80
C ASP A 114 -9.94 12.58 -11.56
N ASN A 115 -9.01 11.88 -12.22
CA ASN A 115 -8.17 12.48 -13.26
C ASN A 115 -8.17 11.51 -14.45
N PRO A 116 -8.90 11.79 -15.54
CA PRO A 116 -8.96 10.91 -16.68
C PRO A 116 -7.81 11.27 -17.63
N GLU A 117 -6.95 10.32 -18.02
CA GLU A 117 -6.43 10.27 -19.40
C GLU A 117 -5.57 9.03 -19.75
N SER A 118 -5.70 8.66 -21.02
CA SER A 118 -5.01 7.67 -21.86
C SER A 118 -5.23 6.18 -21.57
N ILE A 119 -5.68 5.48 -22.61
CA ILE A 119 -5.88 4.03 -22.71
C ILE A 119 -4.73 3.51 -23.59
N VAL A 120 -3.69 2.97 -22.96
CA VAL A 120 -2.60 2.27 -23.66
C VAL A 120 -2.19 1.10 -22.77
N ASP A 121 -2.16 -0.11 -23.33
CA ASP A 121 -1.83 -1.42 -22.74
C ASP A 121 -1.38 -1.34 -21.27
N LYS A 122 -2.36 -1.18 -20.38
CA LYS A 122 -2.05 -0.78 -19.02
C LYS A 122 -1.56 -2.03 -18.29
N SER A 123 -0.36 -1.97 -17.76
CA SER A 123 0.10 -2.87 -16.72
C SER A 123 0.16 -2.07 -15.42
N GLN A 124 0.06 -2.75 -14.29
CA GLN A 124 0.25 -2.11 -12.99
C GLN A 124 1.73 -1.72 -12.83
N HIS A 125 2.09 -0.52 -13.28
CA HIS A 125 3.45 0.01 -13.18
C HIS A 125 3.71 0.62 -11.80
N PHE A 126 4.78 0.19 -11.16
CA PHE A 126 5.04 0.55 -9.77
C PHE A 126 5.48 2.00 -9.60
N GLU A 127 6.13 2.58 -10.61
CA GLU A 127 6.46 4.00 -10.69
C GLU A 127 5.22 4.90 -10.66
N ASP A 128 4.13 4.48 -11.31
CA ASP A 128 2.85 5.20 -11.30
C ASP A 128 2.20 5.16 -9.92
N LEU A 129 2.26 4.00 -9.26
CA LEU A 129 1.85 3.88 -7.85
C LEU A 129 2.67 4.82 -6.96
N CYS A 130 4.00 4.84 -7.14
CA CYS A 130 4.86 5.71 -6.35
C CYS A 130 4.54 7.19 -6.58
N ALA A 131 4.30 7.59 -7.83
CA ALA A 131 3.90 8.96 -8.18
C ALA A 131 2.57 9.34 -7.50
N TYR A 132 1.56 8.46 -7.58
CA TYR A 132 0.26 8.67 -6.94
C TYR A 132 0.39 8.79 -5.41
N LEU A 133 1.09 7.86 -4.77
CA LEU A 133 1.29 7.87 -3.31
C LEU A 133 2.05 9.11 -2.86
N LYS A 134 3.03 9.56 -3.65
CA LYS A 134 3.79 10.77 -3.37
C LYS A 134 2.92 12.03 -3.44
N LEU A 135 1.96 12.08 -4.35
CA LEU A 135 1.07 13.22 -4.52
C LEU A 135 -0.07 13.25 -3.48
N TYR A 136 -0.75 12.13 -3.29
CA TYR A 136 -2.01 12.07 -2.51
C TYR A 136 -1.85 11.52 -1.08
N HIS A 137 -0.77 10.78 -0.82
CA HIS A 137 -0.54 10.11 0.47
C HIS A 137 0.77 10.54 1.14
N ALA A 138 1.27 11.75 0.83
CA ALA A 138 2.47 12.32 1.45
C ALA A 138 2.36 12.52 2.98
N ARG A 139 1.15 12.51 3.54
CA ARG A 139 0.91 12.57 5.00
C ARG A 139 0.93 11.21 5.67
N CYS A 140 0.75 10.12 4.92
CA CYS A 140 0.86 8.78 5.45
C CYS A 140 2.29 8.55 5.92
N ARG A 141 2.42 8.17 7.19
CA ARG A 141 3.72 7.87 7.80
C ARG A 141 4.15 6.44 7.52
N CYS A 142 3.19 5.55 7.29
CA CYS A 142 3.44 4.19 6.85
C CYS A 142 2.49 3.86 5.69
N ILE A 143 3.02 3.21 4.67
CA ILE A 143 2.27 2.76 3.50
C ILE A 143 2.58 1.29 3.30
N LEU A 144 1.57 0.45 3.46
CA LEU A 144 1.68 -1.00 3.33
C LEU A 144 1.15 -1.41 1.97
N VAL A 145 2.00 -1.99 1.12
CA VAL A 145 1.63 -2.52 -0.20
C VAL A 145 1.49 -4.03 -0.09
N LEU A 146 0.27 -4.54 -0.11
CA LEU A 146 0.00 -5.97 0.04
C LEU A 146 -0.11 -6.63 -1.33
N MET A 147 0.93 -7.36 -1.71
CA MET A 147 1.02 -8.04 -3.00
C MET A 147 0.57 -9.49 -2.88
N ASN A 148 -0.33 -9.92 -3.76
CA ASN A 148 -0.79 -11.31 -3.81
C ASN A 148 0.13 -12.22 -4.65
N CYS A 149 1.43 -12.18 -4.38
CA CYS A 149 2.44 -13.02 -5.03
C CYS A 149 3.58 -13.33 -4.06
N THR A 150 4.46 -14.27 -4.43
CA THR A 150 5.73 -14.48 -3.70
C THR A 150 6.74 -13.40 -4.10
N TYR A 151 7.74 -13.20 -3.25
CA TYR A 151 8.83 -12.27 -3.53
C TYR A 151 9.59 -12.65 -4.81
N ALA A 152 9.84 -13.94 -5.02
CA ALA A 152 10.51 -14.43 -6.22
C ALA A 152 9.74 -14.05 -7.50
N ASN A 153 8.40 -14.17 -7.49
CA ASN A 153 7.58 -13.79 -8.64
C ASN A 153 7.60 -12.26 -8.86
N LEU A 154 7.50 -11.49 -7.78
CA LEU A 154 7.56 -10.03 -7.85
C LEU A 154 8.91 -9.54 -8.39
N GLU A 155 10.01 -10.13 -7.93
CA GLU A 155 11.37 -9.82 -8.37
C GLU A 155 11.60 -10.23 -9.83
N ALA A 156 11.10 -11.39 -10.27
CA ALA A 156 11.15 -11.82 -11.67
C ALA A 156 10.43 -10.85 -12.61
N GLN A 157 9.34 -10.24 -12.15
CA GLN A 157 8.60 -9.19 -12.87
C GLN A 157 9.23 -7.80 -12.69
N LYS A 158 10.41 -7.70 -12.06
CA LYS A 158 11.08 -6.44 -11.74
C LYS A 158 10.16 -5.47 -10.99
N PHE A 159 9.32 -5.99 -10.09
CA PHE A 159 8.32 -5.25 -9.33
C PHE A 159 7.26 -4.54 -10.18
N GLY A 160 7.14 -4.87 -11.47
CA GLY A 160 6.33 -4.10 -12.41
C GLY A 160 6.94 -2.75 -12.79
N ILE A 161 8.23 -2.55 -12.54
CA ILE A 161 8.95 -1.31 -12.86
C ILE A 161 9.42 -1.34 -14.31
N CYS A 162 8.92 -0.41 -15.12
CA CYS A 162 9.33 -0.23 -16.51
C CYS A 162 10.37 0.90 -16.65
N ASP A 163 10.21 1.98 -15.88
CA ASP A 163 11.16 3.08 -15.79
C ASP A 163 11.82 3.13 -14.40
N ARG A 164 13.08 2.68 -14.33
CA ARG A 164 13.88 2.69 -13.09
C ARG A 164 14.22 4.10 -12.62
N GLU A 165 14.43 5.06 -13.53
CA GLU A 165 14.74 6.44 -13.15
C GLU A 165 13.51 7.12 -12.56
N ALA A 166 12.35 6.96 -13.20
CA ALA A 166 11.08 7.43 -12.66
C ALA A 166 10.81 6.81 -11.28
N ALA A 167 10.93 5.49 -11.13
CA ALA A 167 10.75 4.82 -9.83
C ALA A 167 11.68 5.40 -8.75
N LYS A 168 12.98 5.62 -9.05
CA LYS A 168 13.93 6.26 -8.13
C LYS A 168 13.51 7.69 -7.76
N GLN A 169 13.07 8.48 -8.73
CA GLN A 169 12.62 9.86 -8.48
C GLN A 169 11.35 9.90 -7.63
N GLN A 170 10.41 8.98 -7.83
CA GLN A 170 9.16 8.93 -7.08
C GLN A 170 9.34 8.36 -5.67
N LEU A 171 10.29 7.45 -5.46
CA LEU A 171 10.67 6.98 -4.13
C LEU A 171 11.29 8.09 -3.25
N ASN A 172 11.84 9.14 -3.87
CA ASN A 172 12.38 10.31 -3.20
C ASN A 172 11.34 11.45 -3.12
N PRO A 173 11.40 12.33 -2.10
CA PRO A 173 12.39 12.33 -1.02
C PRO A 173 12.02 11.44 0.17
N PHE A 174 10.73 11.09 0.35
CA PHE A 174 10.24 10.47 1.58
C PHE A 174 9.74 9.03 1.43
N LEU A 175 9.21 8.65 0.27
CA LEU A 175 8.42 7.43 0.12
C LEU A 175 9.21 6.16 0.46
N LYS A 176 10.50 6.11 0.09
CA LYS A 176 11.43 5.02 0.43
C LYS A 176 11.57 4.74 1.94
N TYR A 177 11.30 5.71 2.81
CA TYR A 177 11.36 5.55 4.26
C TYR A 177 10.03 5.13 4.89
N ARG A 178 8.94 5.20 4.12
CA ARG A 178 7.57 5.00 4.61
C ARG A 178 6.88 3.78 4.01
N LEU A 179 7.45 3.23 2.95
CA LEU A 179 6.89 2.11 2.20
C LEU A 179 7.33 0.77 2.79
N LEU A 180 6.38 -0.15 2.93
CA LEU A 180 6.60 -1.56 3.20
C LEU A 180 5.81 -2.41 2.21
N ILE A 181 6.50 -3.15 1.37
CA ILE A 181 5.93 -4.13 0.43
C ILE A 181 5.85 -5.48 1.14
N ILE A 182 4.68 -6.09 1.12
CA ILE A 182 4.37 -7.35 1.80
C ILE A 182 3.96 -8.35 0.73
N THR A 183 4.79 -9.38 0.52
CA THR A 183 4.48 -10.53 -0.34
C THR A 183 4.03 -11.72 0.51
N LYS A 184 3.66 -12.84 -0.13
CA LYS A 184 3.24 -14.06 0.57
C LYS A 184 4.29 -14.63 1.53
N ASP A 185 5.55 -14.35 1.29
CA ASP A 185 6.69 -15.03 1.92
C ASP A 185 7.74 -14.05 2.49
N LYS A 186 7.69 -12.76 2.13
CA LYS A 186 8.70 -11.79 2.52
C LYS A 186 8.12 -10.39 2.68
N MET A 187 8.78 -9.58 3.50
CA MET A 187 8.53 -8.13 3.56
C MET A 187 9.78 -7.37 3.11
N MET A 188 9.58 -6.28 2.38
CA MET A 188 10.64 -5.44 1.82
C MET A 188 10.29 -3.97 2.05
N THR A 189 11.23 -3.22 2.62
CA THR A 189 11.11 -1.76 2.78
C THR A 189 11.37 -1.02 1.47
N GLY A 190 10.83 0.19 1.33
CA GLY A 190 11.13 1.06 0.19
C GLY A 190 12.62 1.40 0.07
N SER A 191 13.37 1.40 1.18
CA SER A 191 14.82 1.62 1.18
C SER A 191 15.57 0.42 0.59
N GLU A 192 15.15 -0.80 0.90
CA GLU A 192 15.68 -2.01 0.27
C GLU A 192 15.40 -2.03 -1.24
N LEU A 193 14.19 -1.65 -1.66
CA LEU A 193 13.87 -1.51 -3.09
C LEU A 193 14.73 -0.43 -3.76
N MET A 194 14.89 0.75 -3.14
CA MET A 194 15.74 1.82 -3.65
C MET A 194 17.18 1.34 -3.86
N MET A 195 17.74 0.56 -2.94
CA MET A 195 19.08 -0.01 -3.10
C MET A 195 19.17 -0.97 -4.29
N GLN A 196 18.12 -1.73 -4.60
CA GLN A 196 18.08 -2.59 -5.78
C GLN A 196 17.96 -1.82 -7.10
N LEU A 197 17.35 -0.63 -7.06
CA LEU A 197 17.19 0.24 -8.23
C LEU A 197 18.45 1.05 -8.58
N VAL A 198 19.32 1.29 -7.59
CA VAL A 198 20.59 2.00 -7.77
C VAL A 198 21.72 1.07 -8.24
N ARG A 199 21.60 -0.24 -7.98
CA ARG A 199 22.46 -1.26 -8.58
C ARG A 199 22.17 -1.41 -10.07
#